data_AF-A0A0U5JJN3-F1
#
_entry.id   AF-A0A0U5JJN3-F1
#
_cell.length_a   1.000
_cell.length_b   1.000
_cell.length_c   1.000
_cell.angle_alpha   90.00
_cell.angle_beta   90.00
_cell.angle_gamma   90.00
#
_symmetry.space_group_name_H-M   'P 1'
#
loop_
_entity.id
_entity.type
_entity.pdbx_description
1 polymer ?
#
loop_
_entity_poly.entity_id
_entity_poly.type
_entity_poly.pdbx_seq_one_letter_code
_entity_poly.pdbx_strand_id
1 'polypeptide(L)' 'MKRYLILEDGTVYTGEGFGATKATLGEIVFTTGMVGYQEAITDQSFANQILVFTNPLIGNYGINSEDNETLYPADCKI' A
#
# COMPACT_ATOMS: atom_id res chain seq x y z
N MET A 1 -8.83 -2.78 -13.80
CA MET A 1 -8.94 -4.27 -13.78
C MET A 1 -9.39 -4.73 -12.40
N LYS A 2 -10.38 -5.63 -12.29
CA LYS A 2 -10.89 -6.06 -10.97
C LYS A 2 -9.81 -6.76 -10.14
N ARG A 3 -9.76 -6.45 -8.84
CA ARG A 3 -8.91 -7.12 -7.84
C ARG A 3 -9.70 -7.41 -6.57
N TYR A 4 -9.16 -8.34 -5.79
CA TYR A 4 -9.74 -8.83 -4.56
C TYR A 4 -8.70 -8.75 -3.44
N LEU A 5 -9.09 -8.17 -2.31
CA LEU A 5 -8.39 -8.30 -1.04
C LEU A 5 -9.15 -9.35 -0.24
N ILE A 6 -8.48 -10.46 0.06
CA ILE A 6 -9.05 -11.62 0.75
C ILE A 6 -8.37 -11.71 2.11
N LEU A 7 -9.16 -11.69 3.17
CA LEU A 7 -8.67 -11.82 4.54
C LEU A 7 -8.72 -13.29 4.99
N GLU A 8 -7.92 -13.61 6.01
CA GLU A 8 -7.85 -14.98 6.57
C GLU A 8 -9.20 -15.48 7.09
N ASP A 9 -10.06 -14.58 7.57
CA ASP A 9 -11.41 -14.89 8.05
C ASP A 9 -12.43 -15.19 6.92
N GLY A 10 -12.00 -15.11 5.66
CA GLY A 10 -12.84 -15.31 4.48
C GLY A 10 -13.55 -14.04 3.99
N THR A 11 -13.35 -12.88 4.63
CA THR A 11 -13.88 -11.61 4.15
C THR A 11 -13.21 -11.22 2.82
N VAL A 12 -14.01 -10.77 1.85
CA VAL A 12 -13.53 -10.38 0.52
C VAL A 12 -13.95 -8.95 0.19
N TYR A 13 -12.97 -8.09 -0.07
CA TYR A 13 -13.17 -6.74 -0.59
C TYR A 13 -12.84 -6.71 -2.08
N THR A 14 -13.79 -6.27 -2.89
CA THR A 14 -13.58 -6.08 -4.34
C THR A 14 -13.15 -4.65 -4.63
N GLY A 15 -12.16 -4.47 -5.49
CA GLY A 15 -11.68 -3.16 -5.90
C GLY A 15 -11.16 -3.13 -7.34
N GLU A 16 -10.64 -1.97 -7.72
CA GLU A 16 -9.97 -1.77 -8.99
C GLU A 16 -8.45 -1.66 -8.78
N GLY A 17 -7.69 -2.50 -9.48
CA GLY A 17 -6.23 -2.43 -9.46
C GLY A 17 -5.71 -1.32 -10.37
N PHE A 18 -4.85 -0.46 -9.82
CA PHE A 18 -4.15 0.61 -10.53
C PHE A 18 -2.62 0.42 -10.59
N GLY A 19 -2.04 -0.42 -9.72
CA GLY A 19 -0.60 -0.69 -9.65
C GLY A 19 -0.16 -2.01 -10.31
N ALA A 20 0.99 -2.53 -9.87
CA ALA A 20 1.62 -3.75 -10.39
C ALA A 20 0.67 -4.96 -10.43
N THR A 21 0.70 -5.77 -11.49
CA THR A 21 -0.23 -6.89 -11.75
C THR A 21 -0.03 -8.13 -10.87
N LYS A 22 1.04 -8.15 -10.09
CA LYS A 22 1.43 -9.28 -9.24
C LYS A 22 0.48 -9.42 -8.03
N ALA A 23 0.14 -10.65 -7.70
CA ALA A 23 -0.53 -10.98 -6.44
C ALA A 23 0.49 -11.02 -5.30
N THR A 24 0.08 -10.57 -4.12
CA THR A 24 0.95 -10.59 -2.94
C THR A 24 0.17 -10.99 -1.69
N LEU A 25 0.92 -11.40 -0.67
CA LEU A 25 0.45 -11.79 0.64
C LEU A 25 1.19 -10.94 1.68
N GLY A 26 0.55 -10.65 2.80
CA GLY A 26 1.13 -9.85 3.86
C GLY A 26 0.14 -9.58 4.99
N GLU A 27 0.66 -9.12 6.11
CA GLU A 27 -0.17 -8.62 7.21
C GLU A 27 -0.86 -7.33 6.79
N ILE A 28 -2.18 -7.24 7.00
CA ILE A 28 -2.92 -6.01 6.75
C ILE A 28 -2.79 -5.07 7.94
N VAL A 29 -2.34 -3.85 7.68
CA VAL A 29 -2.21 -2.78 8.67
C VAL A 29 -2.88 -1.52 8.16
N PHE A 30 -3.33 -0.65 9.06
CA PHE A 30 -3.90 0.64 8.68
C PHE A 30 -3.15 1.80 9.31
N THR A 31 -3.09 2.92 8.59
CA THR A 31 -2.52 4.18 9.08
C THR A 31 -3.55 5.29 9.07
N THR A 32 -3.51 6.11 10.11
CA THR A 32 -4.34 7.32 10.27
C THR A 32 -3.70 8.58 9.67
N GLY A 33 -2.52 8.44 9.05
CA GLY A 33 -1.85 9.51 8.33
C GLY A 33 -2.74 10.06 7.21
N MET A 34 -3.02 11.36 7.26
CA MET A 34 -3.82 12.04 6.22
C MET A 34 -3.00 12.55 5.04
N VAL A 35 -1.68 12.64 5.22
CA VAL A 35 -0.69 13.10 4.22
C VAL A 35 0.53 12.19 4.27
N GLY A 36 1.47 12.37 3.36
CA GLY A 36 2.72 11.61 3.32
C GLY A 36 2.54 10.15 2.87
N TYR A 37 1.70 9.91 1.86
CA TYR A 37 1.48 8.53 1.39
C TYR A 37 2.72 7.95 0.70
N GLN A 38 3.58 8.78 0.13
CA GLN A 38 4.78 8.31 -0.58
C GLN A 38 5.84 7.84 0.41
N GLU A 39 6.08 8.63 1.42
CA GLU A 39 6.92 8.34 2.58
C GLU A 39 6.46 7.03 3.21
N ALA A 40 5.14 6.90 3.46
CA ALA A 40 4.57 5.69 4.05
C ALA A 40 4.77 4.42 3.20
N ILE A 41 4.64 4.49 1.86
CA ILE A 41 4.87 3.30 1.01
C ILE A 41 6.36 3.00 0.76
N THR A 42 7.25 3.94 1.06
CA THR A 42 8.71 3.78 0.91
C THR A 42 9.42 3.52 2.24
N ASP A 43 8.73 3.64 3.37
CA ASP A 43 9.23 3.29 4.70
C ASP A 43 9.38 1.76 4.84
N GLN A 44 10.60 1.33 5.16
CA GLN A 44 10.93 -0.09 5.37
C GLN A 44 10.21 -0.73 6.56
N SER A 45 9.67 0.07 7.47
CA SER A 45 8.87 -0.42 8.61
C SER A 45 7.61 -1.16 8.16
N PHE A 46 7.09 -0.85 6.97
CA PHE A 46 5.93 -1.53 6.36
C PHE A 46 6.31 -2.70 5.44
N ALA A 47 7.56 -3.18 5.49
CA ALA A 47 7.99 -4.30 4.65
C ALA A 47 7.15 -5.55 4.89
N ASN A 48 6.71 -6.19 3.79
CA ASN A 48 5.81 -7.36 3.78
C ASN A 48 4.43 -7.12 4.41
N GLN A 49 4.00 -5.86 4.50
CA GLN A 49 2.67 -5.50 4.96
C GLN A 49 1.82 -4.94 3.81
N ILE A 50 0.52 -5.09 3.93
CA ILE A 50 -0.48 -4.45 3.07
C ILE A 50 -0.99 -3.22 3.81
N LEU A 51 -0.53 -2.04 3.40
CA LEU A 51 -0.89 -0.78 4.03
C LEU A 51 -2.25 -0.27 3.54
N VAL A 52 -3.16 0.03 4.48
CA VAL A 52 -4.46 0.64 4.24
C VAL A 52 -4.48 2.07 4.79
N PHE A 53 -4.76 3.04 3.94
CA PHE A 53 -4.94 4.42 4.36
C PHE A 53 -6.37 4.69 4.79
N THR A 54 -6.56 5.36 5.93
CA THR A 54 -7.91 5.82 6.33
C THR A 54 -8.35 7.06 5.55
N ASN A 55 -7.42 7.83 4.98
CA ASN A 55 -7.74 8.96 4.13
C ASN A 55 -8.25 8.47 2.76
N PRO A 56 -9.47 8.87 2.31
CA PRO A 56 -10.02 8.41 1.05
C PRO A 56 -9.33 8.98 -0.20
N LEU A 57 -8.59 10.09 -0.07
CA LEU A 57 -7.93 10.77 -1.19
C LEU A 57 -6.41 10.55 -1.12
N ILE A 58 -5.94 9.57 -1.90
CA ILE A 58 -4.52 9.22 -2.06
C ILE A 58 -4.10 9.49 -3.51
N GLY A 59 -2.89 10.04 -3.70
CA GLY A 59 -2.36 10.38 -5.03
C GLY A 59 -2.56 11.83 -5.46
N ASN A 60 -3.08 12.69 -4.58
CA ASN A 60 -3.53 14.06 -4.88
C ASN A 60 -2.43 14.96 -5.49
N TYR A 61 -1.17 14.71 -5.11
CA TYR A 61 0.00 15.51 -5.47
C TYR A 61 1.08 14.70 -6.20
N GLY A 62 0.77 13.48 -6.65
CA GLY A 62 1.72 12.64 -7.38
C GLY A 62 2.87 12.13 -6.52
N ILE A 63 4.03 11.86 -7.13
CA ILE A 63 5.23 11.41 -6.42
C ILE A 63 6.44 12.23 -6.87
N ASN A 64 7.43 12.40 -5.99
CA ASN A 64 8.70 13.06 -6.31
C ASN A 64 9.90 12.28 -5.72
N SER A 65 11.13 12.69 -5.96
CA SER A 65 12.30 11.96 -5.45
C SER A 65 12.68 12.30 -4.00
N GLU A 66 12.23 13.44 -3.50
CA GLU A 66 12.61 14.01 -2.20
C GLU A 66 11.84 13.35 -1.05
N ASP A 67 10.58 12.96 -1.30
CA ASP A 67 9.69 12.34 -0.31
C ASP A 67 9.82 10.80 -0.24
N ASN A 68 10.96 10.25 -0.65
CA ASN A 68 11.24 8.82 -0.48
C ASN A 68 11.99 8.59 0.84
N GLU A 69 11.39 7.84 1.77
CA GLU A 69 12.07 7.42 3.01
C GLU A 69 13.20 6.42 2.74
N THR A 70 13.11 5.68 1.63
CA THR A 70 14.18 4.77 1.18
C THR A 70 14.21 4.64 -0.34
N LEU A 71 15.40 4.39 -0.90
CA LEU A 71 15.63 4.21 -2.35
C LEU A 71 14.90 3.00 -2.96
N TYR A 72 14.60 2.00 -2.13
CA TYR A 72 13.88 0.80 -2.52
C TYR A 72 12.57 0.75 -1.71
N PRO A 73 11.39 0.78 -2.36
CA PRO A 73 10.13 0.55 -1.67
C PRO A 73 10.19 -0.77 -0.93
N ALA A 74 9.52 -0.85 0.21
CA ALA A 74 9.59 -1.98 1.13
C ALA A 74 9.37 -3.30 0.36
N ASP A 75 10.42 -4.11 0.27
CA ASP A 75 10.47 -5.24 -0.65
C ASP A 75 9.42 -6.27 -0.24
N CYS A 76 8.49 -6.57 -1.15
CA CYS A 76 7.41 -7.50 -0.92
C CYS A 76 7.88 -8.89 -1.34
N LYS A 77 8.44 -9.65 -0.39
CA LYS A 77 8.89 -11.02 -0.65
C LYS A 77 7.66 -11.91 -0.84
N ILE A 78 7.65 -12.65 -1.96
CA ILE A 78 6.64 -13.67 -2.28
C ILE A 78 6.80 -14.85 -1.33
#